data_AF-A0A822D7R7-F1
#
_entry.id   AF-A0A822D7R7-F1
#
_cell.length_a   1.000
_cell.length_b   1.000
_cell.length_c   1.000
_cell.angle_alpha   90.00
_cell.angle_beta   90.00
_cell.angle_gamma   90.00
#
_symmetry.space_group_name_H-M   'P 1'
#
loop_
_entity.id
_entity.type
_entity.pdbx_description
1 polymer ?
#
loop_
_entity_poly.entity_id
_entity_poly.type
_entity_poly.pdbx_seq_one_letter_code
_entity_poly.pdbx_strand_id
1 'polypeptide(L)'
;PHGLFVDDDQTMIIADCRNHRIVQWKMGDTNGQVVVGEKGQGNRLDQLNYPTDVLIDKETDSLIICDWGNSRVVRWSRRSGTTQGEILIDNIVCSGLFMDDQRYLYVSDWKKDEVRRYQIGDKNGIIVAGGNGKGADLNQLNVPTYMYVDQQQTVYVSDNNNHRVMKWNKGAKEGIVVAGGQGEGNALTHLWHPNELFIDTLGTHYVADSRNDRVIRWPKGTKQGTVIAGGNVEGAGANQFISPISLSFDRQGNLYVVDKDNNRVQFFSIQ
;
A
#
# COMPACT_ATOMS: atom_id res chain seq x y z
N PRO A 1 1.61 -9.85 8.50
CA PRO A 1 1.03 -9.27 7.25
C PRO A 1 1.44 -7.80 7.09
N HIS A 2 1.75 -7.38 5.87
CA HIS A 2 2.00 -5.97 5.52
C HIS A 2 0.99 -5.47 4.50
N GLY A 3 1.19 -5.71 3.20
CA GLY A 3 0.24 -5.37 2.15
C GLY A 3 -0.90 -6.37 2.02
N LEU A 4 -2.04 -5.87 1.56
CA LEU A 4 -3.28 -6.60 1.34
C LEU A 4 -3.92 -6.13 0.04
N PHE A 5 -4.22 -7.08 -0.84
CA PHE A 5 -5.07 -6.86 -2.00
C PHE A 5 -6.31 -7.73 -1.87
N VAL A 6 -7.50 -7.15 -2.08
CA VAL A 6 -8.77 -7.89 -2.09
C VAL A 6 -9.31 -7.85 -3.51
N ASP A 7 -9.55 -9.03 -4.10
CA ASP A 7 -10.15 -9.12 -5.43
C ASP A 7 -11.68 -9.13 -5.38
N ASP A 8 -12.27 -9.17 -6.59
CA ASP A 8 -13.71 -9.07 -6.78
C ASP A 8 -14.50 -10.26 -6.21
N ASP A 9 -13.83 -11.40 -6.01
CA ASP A 9 -14.39 -12.65 -5.50
C ASP A 9 -14.13 -12.80 -3.99
N GLN A 10 -13.80 -11.70 -3.30
CA GLN A 10 -13.42 -11.66 -1.88
C GLN A 10 -12.24 -12.59 -1.55
N THR A 11 -11.35 -12.80 -2.53
CA THR A 11 -10.07 -13.44 -2.28
C THR A 11 -9.07 -12.37 -1.83
N MET A 12 -8.49 -12.58 -0.66
CA MET A 12 -7.42 -11.75 -0.12
C MET A 12 -6.07 -12.33 -0.56
N ILE A 13 -5.20 -11.48 -1.09
CA ILE A 13 -3.78 -11.77 -1.29
C ILE A 13 -3.01 -10.92 -0.30
N ILE A 14 -2.22 -11.58 0.54
CA ILE A 14 -1.57 -10.96 1.69
C ILE A 14 -0.06 -11.13 1.56
N ALA A 15 0.67 -10.03 1.66
CA ALA A 15 2.10 -10.05 1.86
C ALA A 15 2.41 -10.39 3.33
N ASP A 16 2.72 -11.66 3.60
CA ASP A 16 3.09 -12.15 4.93
C ASP A 16 4.59 -11.87 5.18
N CYS A 17 4.90 -10.58 5.26
CA CYS A 17 6.24 -10.00 5.19
C CYS A 17 7.30 -10.76 6.01
N ARG A 18 7.08 -10.93 7.32
CA ARG A 18 8.05 -11.57 8.23
C ARG A 18 8.21 -13.07 8.03
N ASN A 19 7.31 -13.70 7.28
CA ASN A 19 7.40 -15.10 6.87
C ASN A 19 7.89 -15.25 5.43
N HIS A 20 8.30 -14.16 4.77
CA HIS A 20 8.91 -14.16 3.44
C HIS A 20 8.07 -14.84 2.36
N ARG A 21 6.74 -14.65 2.42
CA ARG A 21 5.79 -15.35 1.55
C ARG A 21 4.56 -14.51 1.22
N ILE A 22 3.84 -14.92 0.18
CA ILE A 22 2.51 -14.42 -0.16
C ILE A 22 1.48 -15.50 0.14
N VAL A 23 0.41 -15.12 0.82
CA VAL A 23 -0.69 -16.02 1.21
C VAL A 23 -1.97 -15.57 0.51
N GLN A 24 -2.67 -16.51 -0.09
CA GLN A 24 -4.02 -16.33 -0.60
C GLN A 24 -5.03 -16.86 0.43
N TRP A 25 -6.08 -16.10 0.69
CA TRP A 25 -7.16 -16.49 1.59
C TRP A 25 -8.50 -16.23 0.92
N LYS A 26 -9.38 -17.24 0.83
CA LYS A 26 -10.74 -17.02 0.33
C LYS A 26 -11.70 -16.83 1.48
N MET A 27 -12.70 -15.99 1.31
CA MET A 27 -13.71 -15.79 2.34
C MET A 27 -14.39 -17.11 2.70
N GLY A 28 -14.45 -17.43 4.00
CA GLY A 28 -14.95 -18.71 4.51
C GLY A 28 -13.90 -19.79 4.74
N ASP A 29 -12.68 -19.63 4.21
CA ASP A 29 -11.58 -20.55 4.50
C ASP A 29 -11.10 -20.40 5.95
N THR A 30 -10.75 -21.52 6.58
CA THR A 30 -10.14 -21.54 7.92
C THR A 30 -8.62 -21.38 7.89
N ASN A 31 -8.00 -21.57 6.73
CA ASN A 31 -6.55 -21.47 6.54
C ASN A 31 -6.21 -20.86 5.18
N GLY A 32 -5.22 -19.97 5.16
CA GLY A 32 -4.66 -19.42 3.93
C GLY A 32 -3.71 -20.39 3.25
N GLN A 33 -3.65 -20.29 1.92
CA GLN A 33 -2.75 -21.07 1.07
C GLN A 33 -1.52 -20.23 0.72
N VAL A 34 -0.33 -20.78 0.93
CA VAL A 34 0.90 -20.12 0.45
C VAL A 34 0.93 -20.23 -1.07
N VAL A 35 1.04 -19.09 -1.76
CA VAL A 35 1.06 -19.05 -3.24
C VAL A 35 2.43 -18.67 -3.79
N VAL A 36 3.27 -18.02 -2.99
CA VAL A 36 4.66 -17.67 -3.32
C VAL A 36 5.51 -17.70 -2.06
N GLY A 37 6.77 -18.14 -2.16
CA GLY A 37 7.75 -18.09 -1.07
C GLY A 37 7.86 -19.37 -0.21
N GLU A 38 7.40 -20.52 -0.71
CA GLU A 38 7.53 -21.81 0.00
C GLU A 38 8.99 -22.21 0.29
N LYS A 39 9.94 -21.68 -0.49
CA LYS A 39 11.39 -21.90 -0.31
C LYS A 39 12.02 -20.97 0.73
N GLY A 40 11.19 -20.22 1.47
CA GLY A 40 11.60 -19.33 2.55
C GLY A 40 12.38 -18.10 2.09
N GLN A 41 13.07 -17.48 3.05
CA GLN A 41 13.86 -16.28 2.82
C GLN A 41 15.03 -16.50 1.86
N GLY A 42 15.21 -15.59 0.91
CA GLY A 42 16.41 -15.51 0.09
C GLY A 42 16.24 -14.60 -1.11
N ASN A 43 17.22 -14.60 -2.01
CA ASN A 43 17.28 -13.68 -3.17
C ASN A 43 17.14 -14.40 -4.53
N ARG A 44 17.01 -15.73 -4.54
CA ARG A 44 16.75 -16.48 -5.78
C ARG A 44 15.38 -16.12 -6.36
N LEU A 45 15.14 -16.51 -7.61
CA LEU A 45 13.85 -16.24 -8.29
C LEU A 45 12.70 -17.07 -7.73
N ASP A 46 12.98 -18.13 -6.98
CA ASP A 46 12.01 -18.96 -6.27
C ASP A 46 11.81 -18.55 -4.79
N GLN A 47 12.41 -17.44 -4.36
CA GLN A 47 12.41 -16.96 -2.97
C GLN A 47 12.02 -15.48 -2.88
N LEU A 48 11.51 -15.09 -1.71
CA LEU A 48 11.24 -13.71 -1.35
C LEU A 48 12.03 -13.33 -0.09
N ASN A 49 12.15 -12.05 0.19
CA ASN A 49 12.79 -11.52 1.38
C ASN A 49 12.02 -10.29 1.86
N TYR A 50 11.19 -10.44 2.90
CA TYR A 50 10.37 -9.37 3.47
C TYR A 50 9.47 -8.68 2.42
N PRO A 51 8.59 -9.42 1.71
CA PRO A 51 7.70 -8.78 0.77
C PRO A 51 6.76 -7.82 1.50
N THR A 52 6.71 -6.55 1.09
CA THR A 52 5.89 -5.54 1.79
C THR A 52 4.54 -5.35 1.15
N ASP A 53 4.42 -5.59 -0.15
CA ASP A 53 3.18 -5.33 -0.87
C ASP A 53 3.00 -6.27 -2.07
N VAL A 54 1.75 -6.45 -2.50
CA VAL A 54 1.35 -7.36 -3.57
C VAL A 54 0.06 -6.90 -4.25
N LEU A 55 0.02 -6.99 -5.58
CA LEU A 55 -1.20 -6.79 -6.37
C LEU A 55 -1.37 -7.88 -7.43
N ILE A 56 -2.58 -8.00 -7.98
CA ILE A 56 -2.87 -8.91 -9.10
C ILE A 56 -2.87 -8.13 -10.42
N ASP A 57 -2.04 -8.57 -11.37
CA ASP A 57 -2.19 -8.23 -12.79
C ASP A 57 -3.17 -9.23 -13.44
N LYS A 58 -4.42 -8.80 -13.62
CA LYS A 58 -5.50 -9.63 -14.19
C LYS A 58 -5.25 -9.97 -15.66
N GLU A 59 -4.54 -9.12 -16.39
CA GLU A 59 -4.29 -9.31 -17.82
C GLU A 59 -3.30 -10.45 -18.09
N THR A 60 -2.28 -10.60 -17.25
CA THR A 60 -1.33 -11.72 -17.37
C THR A 60 -1.66 -12.89 -16.46
N ASP A 61 -2.62 -12.72 -15.55
CA ASP A 61 -2.89 -13.61 -14.42
C ASP A 61 -1.62 -13.87 -13.60
N SER A 62 -1.11 -12.78 -13.00
CA SER A 62 0.14 -12.81 -12.26
C SER A 62 0.07 -11.96 -11.00
N LEU A 63 0.87 -12.31 -10.00
CA LEU A 63 1.13 -11.46 -8.85
C LEU A 63 2.29 -10.52 -9.19
N ILE A 64 2.16 -9.25 -8.81
CA ILE A 64 3.26 -8.29 -8.79
C ILE A 64 3.58 -8.02 -7.33
N ILE A 65 4.82 -8.31 -6.92
CA ILE A 65 5.22 -8.37 -5.53
C ILE A 65 6.37 -7.40 -5.32
N CYS A 66 6.23 -6.55 -4.31
CA CYS A 66 7.32 -5.75 -3.81
C CYS A 66 8.16 -6.60 -2.86
N ASP A 67 9.35 -6.99 -3.30
CA ASP A 67 10.29 -7.84 -2.57
C ASP A 67 11.35 -6.97 -1.89
N TRP A 68 10.91 -6.19 -0.90
CA TRP A 68 11.65 -5.08 -0.27
C TRP A 68 13.06 -5.46 0.16
N GLY A 69 13.23 -6.62 0.82
CA GLY A 69 14.53 -7.07 1.34
C GLY A 69 15.53 -7.44 0.24
N ASN A 70 15.05 -7.67 -0.99
CA ASN A 70 15.89 -7.89 -2.17
C ASN A 70 15.97 -6.67 -3.08
N SER A 71 15.35 -5.54 -2.70
CA SER A 71 15.34 -4.28 -3.47
C SER A 71 14.89 -4.46 -4.92
N ARG A 72 13.78 -5.19 -5.12
CA ARG A 72 13.22 -5.50 -6.43
C ARG A 72 11.71 -5.62 -6.41
N VAL A 73 11.09 -5.47 -7.58
CA VAL A 73 9.71 -5.86 -7.85
C VAL A 73 9.73 -7.08 -8.75
N VAL A 74 9.01 -8.14 -8.36
CA VAL A 74 8.94 -9.40 -9.12
C VAL A 74 7.52 -9.66 -9.60
N ARG A 75 7.42 -10.29 -10.78
CA ARG A 75 6.19 -10.87 -11.30
C ARG A 75 6.20 -12.37 -11.07
N TRP A 76 5.10 -12.93 -10.60
CA TRP A 76 4.92 -14.36 -10.43
C TRP A 76 3.64 -14.82 -11.12
N SER A 77 3.76 -15.64 -12.17
CA SER A 77 2.60 -16.18 -12.88
C SER A 77 1.80 -17.14 -11.99
N ARG A 78 0.47 -16.98 -11.97
CA ARG A 78 -0.44 -17.85 -11.22
C ARG A 78 -0.85 -19.10 -12.02
N ARG A 79 -0.41 -19.19 -13.27
CA ARG A 79 -0.67 -20.34 -14.15
C ARG A 79 0.12 -21.56 -13.68
N SER A 80 -0.46 -22.74 -13.86
CA SER A 80 0.12 -24.01 -13.44
C SER A 80 1.52 -24.24 -14.02
N GLY A 81 2.40 -24.83 -13.21
CA GLY A 81 3.79 -25.13 -13.59
C GLY A 81 4.80 -23.99 -13.41
N THR A 82 4.36 -22.79 -13.02
CA THR A 82 5.27 -21.69 -12.67
C THR A 82 5.87 -21.92 -11.28
N THR A 83 7.19 -22.01 -11.16
CA THR A 83 7.90 -22.25 -9.89
C THR A 83 8.85 -21.14 -9.47
N GLN A 84 9.01 -20.11 -10.29
CA GLN A 84 9.89 -18.98 -10.05
C GLN A 84 9.27 -17.68 -10.59
N GLY A 85 9.64 -16.56 -9.98
CA GLY A 85 9.29 -15.23 -10.44
C GLY A 85 10.26 -14.68 -11.49
N GLU A 86 9.89 -13.54 -12.04
CA GLU A 86 10.65 -12.73 -12.98
C GLU A 86 10.88 -11.34 -12.38
N ILE A 87 12.10 -10.82 -12.47
CA ILE A 87 12.39 -9.46 -11.99
C ILE A 87 11.85 -8.47 -13.00
N LEU A 88 10.90 -7.62 -12.57
CA LEU A 88 10.40 -6.51 -13.39
C LEU A 88 11.23 -5.25 -13.20
N ILE A 89 11.59 -4.96 -11.95
CA ILE A 89 12.32 -3.75 -11.56
C ILE A 89 13.38 -4.16 -10.53
N ASP A 90 14.62 -3.74 -10.72
CA ASP A 90 15.71 -3.90 -9.76
C ASP A 90 16.14 -2.56 -9.16
N ASN A 91 17.00 -2.61 -8.13
CA ASN A 91 17.57 -1.44 -7.46
C ASN A 91 16.51 -0.42 -6.98
N ILE A 92 15.39 -0.94 -6.50
CA ILE A 92 14.29 -0.17 -5.93
C ILE A 92 13.95 -0.72 -4.56
N VAL A 93 14.03 0.13 -3.53
CA VAL A 93 13.60 -0.28 -2.19
C VAL A 93 12.10 0.00 -2.08
N CYS A 94 11.33 -0.84 -2.77
CA CYS A 94 9.90 -0.64 -2.91
C CYS A 94 9.19 -0.76 -1.55
N SER A 95 8.16 0.05 -1.30
CA SER A 95 7.31 -0.06 -0.11
C SER A 95 5.86 -0.41 -0.47
N GLY A 96 5.32 0.25 -1.49
CA GLY A 96 3.98 0.04 -2.01
C GLY A 96 3.96 -0.04 -3.55
N LEU A 97 2.90 -0.64 -4.06
CA LEU A 97 2.62 -0.88 -5.47
C LEU A 97 1.21 -0.40 -5.82
N PHE A 98 1.07 0.18 -7.01
CA PHE A 98 -0.23 0.47 -7.60
C PHE A 98 -0.16 0.24 -9.11
N MET A 99 -1.19 -0.36 -9.70
CA MET A 99 -1.29 -0.49 -11.16
C MET A 99 -2.55 0.20 -11.64
N ASP A 100 -2.40 1.15 -12.57
CA ASP A 100 -3.55 1.86 -13.14
C ASP A 100 -4.23 1.08 -14.29
N ASP A 101 -5.39 1.54 -14.73
CA ASP A 101 -6.16 0.93 -15.82
C ASP A 101 -5.43 0.96 -17.17
N GLN A 102 -4.39 1.79 -17.31
CA GLN A 102 -3.52 1.85 -18.49
C GLN A 102 -2.32 0.91 -18.38
N ARG A 103 -2.25 0.11 -17.31
CA ARG A 103 -1.18 -0.82 -16.97
C ARG A 103 0.18 -0.15 -16.76
N TYR A 104 0.19 1.07 -16.25
CA TYR A 104 1.40 1.61 -15.64
C TYR A 104 1.52 1.09 -14.21
N LEU A 105 2.71 0.60 -13.87
CA LEU A 105 3.07 0.19 -12.51
C LEU A 105 3.71 1.37 -11.79
N TYR A 106 3.16 1.75 -10.65
CA TYR A 106 3.67 2.76 -9.75
C TYR A 106 4.30 2.08 -8.54
N VAL A 107 5.46 2.58 -8.13
CA VAL A 107 6.23 2.01 -7.03
C VAL A 107 6.79 3.15 -6.19
N SER A 108 6.61 3.10 -4.88
CA SER A 108 7.25 4.02 -3.94
C SER A 108 8.61 3.48 -3.55
N ASP A 109 9.65 4.27 -3.72
CA ASP A 109 11.00 3.98 -3.24
C ASP A 109 11.23 4.81 -1.98
N TRP A 110 11.01 4.20 -0.81
CA TRP A 110 11.11 4.92 0.46
C TRP A 110 12.55 5.36 0.77
N LYS A 111 13.55 4.72 0.18
CA LYS A 111 14.97 5.06 0.38
C LYS A 111 15.40 6.26 -0.46
N LYS A 112 14.75 6.47 -1.61
CA LYS A 112 15.01 7.61 -2.51
C LYS A 112 13.98 8.74 -2.37
N ASP A 113 13.01 8.59 -1.47
CA ASP A 113 11.96 9.57 -1.21
C ASP A 113 11.20 9.99 -2.49
N GLU A 114 10.82 9.00 -3.29
CA GLU A 114 10.17 9.21 -4.58
C GLU A 114 9.13 8.14 -4.91
N VAL A 115 8.19 8.50 -5.78
CA VAL A 115 7.30 7.55 -6.45
C VAL A 115 7.63 7.54 -7.93
N ARG A 116 7.82 6.35 -8.49
CA ARG A 116 8.12 6.13 -9.89
C ARG A 116 6.98 5.43 -10.61
N ARG A 117 6.78 5.79 -11.88
CA ARG A 117 5.88 5.12 -12.81
C ARG A 117 6.67 4.39 -13.89
N TYR A 118 6.31 3.14 -14.14
CA TYR A 118 6.92 2.25 -15.12
C TYR A 118 5.86 1.79 -16.11
N GLN A 119 6.20 1.77 -17.40
CA GLN A 119 5.47 0.91 -18.33
C GLN A 119 5.95 -0.53 -18.10
N ILE A 120 5.05 -1.51 -18.14
CA ILE A 120 5.47 -2.92 -17.98
C ILE A 120 6.48 -3.28 -19.07
N GLY A 121 7.66 -3.74 -18.65
CA GLY A 121 8.82 -4.04 -19.51
C GLY A 121 9.92 -2.97 -19.48
N ASP A 122 9.61 -1.75 -19.02
CA ASP A 122 10.62 -0.72 -18.83
C ASP A 122 11.45 -0.98 -17.57
N LYS A 123 12.77 -0.84 -17.68
CA LYS A 123 13.68 -0.92 -16.53
C LYS A 123 13.80 0.42 -15.78
N ASN A 124 13.54 1.53 -16.47
CA ASN A 124 13.71 2.88 -15.94
C ASN A 124 12.37 3.59 -15.86
N GLY A 125 11.84 3.75 -14.64
CA GLY A 125 10.61 4.50 -14.40
C GLY A 125 10.85 6.00 -14.36
N ILE A 126 9.80 6.77 -14.64
CA ILE A 126 9.81 8.23 -14.48
C ILE A 126 9.36 8.60 -13.07
N ILE A 127 9.96 9.65 -12.49
CA ILE A 127 9.51 10.18 -11.20
C ILE A 127 8.21 10.94 -11.40
N VAL A 128 7.19 10.62 -10.59
CA VAL A 128 5.86 11.25 -10.64
C VAL A 128 5.47 11.96 -9.35
N ALA A 129 6.19 11.72 -8.25
CA ALA A 129 6.10 12.48 -6.99
C ALA A 129 7.43 12.41 -6.23
N GLY A 130 7.78 13.47 -5.50
CA GLY A 130 9.05 13.57 -4.77
C GLY A 130 10.28 13.65 -5.68
N GLY A 131 11.37 12.96 -5.30
CA GLY A 131 12.61 12.92 -6.08
C GLY A 131 13.53 14.14 -5.93
N ASN A 132 13.20 15.08 -5.03
CA ASN A 132 14.01 16.26 -4.71
C ASN A 132 14.70 16.13 -3.35
N GLY A 133 15.04 14.89 -2.98
CA GLY A 133 15.61 14.55 -1.68
C GLY A 133 14.58 14.46 -0.56
N LYS A 134 15.04 13.93 0.57
CA LYS A 134 14.27 13.83 1.81
C LYS A 134 13.95 15.21 2.37
N GLY A 135 12.67 15.50 2.63
CA GLY A 135 12.27 16.72 3.34
C GLY A 135 10.78 16.96 3.34
N ALA A 136 10.35 18.13 3.81
CA ALA A 136 8.95 18.48 4.05
C ALA A 136 8.41 19.55 3.08
N ASP A 137 9.24 20.05 2.16
CA ASP A 137 8.78 20.98 1.11
C ASP A 137 7.75 20.31 0.20
N LEU A 138 7.00 21.10 -0.58
CA LEU A 138 5.90 20.57 -1.40
C LEU A 138 6.39 19.74 -2.60
N ASN A 139 7.67 19.82 -2.97
CA ASN A 139 8.31 18.98 -3.98
C ASN A 139 9.12 17.81 -3.38
N GLN A 140 9.10 17.64 -2.06
CA GLN A 140 9.83 16.60 -1.33
C GLN A 140 8.89 15.60 -0.66
N LEU A 141 9.44 14.42 -0.40
CA LEU A 141 8.81 13.36 0.38
C LEU A 141 9.79 12.92 1.48
N ASN A 142 9.29 12.18 2.46
CA ASN A 142 10.06 11.59 3.53
C ASN A 142 9.48 10.23 3.90
N VAL A 143 10.13 9.17 3.41
CA VAL A 143 9.72 7.77 3.56
C VAL A 143 8.30 7.55 2.99
N PRO A 144 8.07 7.78 1.68
CA PRO A 144 6.79 7.47 1.08
C PRO A 144 6.50 5.96 1.15
N THR A 145 5.34 5.60 1.69
CA THR A 145 4.98 4.19 1.97
C THR A 145 4.06 3.58 0.93
N TYR A 146 3.10 4.35 0.41
CA TYR A 146 2.09 3.88 -0.53
C TYR A 146 1.61 5.00 -1.44
N MET A 147 0.97 4.62 -2.55
CA MET A 147 0.36 5.54 -3.49
C MET A 147 -0.97 5.03 -4.07
N TYR A 148 -1.85 5.96 -4.41
CA TYR A 148 -3.03 5.72 -5.25
C TYR A 148 -2.96 6.64 -6.46
N VAL A 149 -3.40 6.17 -7.63
CA VAL A 149 -3.43 6.98 -8.85
C VAL A 149 -4.85 7.01 -9.41
N ASP A 150 -5.42 8.20 -9.56
CA ASP A 150 -6.76 8.36 -10.12
C ASP A 150 -6.76 8.34 -11.67
N GLN A 151 -7.97 8.35 -12.26
CA GLN A 151 -8.15 8.33 -13.71
C GLN A 151 -7.59 9.57 -14.43
N GLN A 152 -7.33 10.66 -13.71
CA GLN A 152 -6.67 11.85 -14.25
C GLN A 152 -5.13 11.78 -14.14
N GLN A 153 -4.60 10.64 -13.69
CA GLN A 153 -3.19 10.42 -13.37
C GLN A 153 -2.69 11.37 -12.26
N THR A 154 -3.56 11.73 -11.32
CA THR A 154 -3.15 12.36 -10.07
C THR A 154 -2.62 11.30 -9.13
N VAL A 155 -1.41 11.50 -8.62
CA VAL A 155 -0.76 10.58 -7.69
C VAL A 155 -0.96 11.09 -6.27
N TYR A 156 -1.60 10.29 -5.43
CA TYR A 156 -1.76 10.51 -4.00
C TYR A 156 -0.74 9.65 -3.28
N VAL A 157 0.00 10.23 -2.32
CA VAL A 157 1.11 9.56 -1.64
C VAL A 157 0.96 9.74 -0.13
N SER A 158 1.11 8.64 0.61
CA SER A 158 1.31 8.68 2.05
C SER A 158 2.76 9.08 2.32
N ASP A 159 2.94 10.33 2.74
CA ASP A 159 4.24 10.91 3.08
C ASP A 159 4.50 10.69 4.58
N ASN A 160 4.88 9.44 4.90
CA ASN A 160 4.77 8.83 6.23
C ASN A 160 5.40 9.68 7.34
N ASN A 161 6.68 10.02 7.20
CA ASN A 161 7.43 10.74 8.23
C ASN A 161 7.13 12.25 8.24
N ASN A 162 6.43 12.77 7.23
CA ASN A 162 5.91 14.14 7.26
C ASN A 162 4.46 14.20 7.74
N HIS A 163 3.86 13.06 8.11
CA HIS A 163 2.55 12.97 8.74
C HIS A 163 1.44 13.61 7.90
N ARG A 164 1.49 13.38 6.59
CA ARG A 164 0.56 13.97 5.62
C ARG A 164 0.28 13.03 4.46
N VAL A 165 -0.85 13.26 3.81
CA VAL A 165 -1.12 12.75 2.47
C VAL A 165 -1.00 13.90 1.49
N MET A 166 -0.23 13.68 0.44
CA MET A 166 0.05 14.67 -0.60
C MET A 166 -0.50 14.18 -1.94
N LYS A 167 -1.01 15.08 -2.77
CA LYS A 167 -1.37 14.79 -4.16
C LYS A 167 -0.51 15.55 -5.15
N TRP A 168 -0.14 14.92 -6.26
CA TRP A 168 0.50 15.53 -7.42
C TRP A 168 -0.37 15.33 -8.64
N ASN A 169 -0.83 16.43 -9.24
CA ASN A 169 -1.47 16.36 -10.56
C ASN A 169 -0.42 15.93 -11.60
N LYS A 170 -0.86 15.30 -12.68
CA LYS A 170 0.02 14.88 -13.79
C LYS A 170 0.93 16.02 -14.25
N GLY A 171 2.25 15.81 -14.13
CA GLY A 171 3.28 16.75 -14.57
C GLY A 171 3.57 17.91 -13.60
N ALA A 172 2.90 17.96 -12.44
CA ALA A 172 3.18 18.95 -11.41
C ALA A 172 4.61 18.81 -10.85
N LYS A 173 5.22 19.94 -10.48
CA LYS A 173 6.54 19.98 -9.84
C LYS A 173 6.47 19.92 -8.31
N GLU A 174 5.32 20.30 -7.76
CA GLU A 174 5.02 20.34 -6.35
C GLU A 174 3.65 19.70 -6.10
N GLY A 175 3.48 19.16 -4.91
CA GLY A 175 2.25 18.51 -4.47
C GLY A 175 1.40 19.44 -3.61
N ILE A 176 0.24 18.94 -3.24
CA ILE A 176 -0.74 19.64 -2.43
C ILE A 176 -1.10 18.72 -1.26
N VAL A 177 -1.02 19.24 -0.03
CA VAL A 177 -1.48 18.52 1.17
C VAL A 177 -3.00 18.35 1.09
N VAL A 178 -3.49 17.11 1.20
CA VAL A 178 -4.93 16.79 1.17
C VAL A 178 -5.46 16.20 2.47
N ALA A 179 -4.58 15.68 3.32
CA ALA A 179 -4.90 15.26 4.69
C ALA A 179 -3.67 15.38 5.59
N GLY A 180 -3.88 15.65 6.88
CA GLY A 180 -2.78 15.86 7.85
C GLY A 180 -1.95 17.11 7.58
N GLY A 181 -0.63 17.02 7.80
CA GLY A 181 0.32 18.11 7.55
C GLY A 181 0.36 19.19 8.64
N GLN A 182 -0.22 18.92 9.82
CA GLN A 182 -0.13 19.78 11.01
C GLN A 182 0.96 19.31 12.00
N GLY A 183 1.81 18.37 11.58
CA GLY A 183 2.74 17.66 12.45
C GLY A 183 2.14 16.34 12.98
N GLU A 184 2.90 15.66 13.83
CA GLU A 184 2.42 14.48 14.54
C GLU A 184 1.36 14.85 15.59
N GLY A 185 0.35 14.00 15.74
CA GLY A 185 -0.71 14.18 16.72
C GLY A 185 -1.92 13.31 16.43
N ASN A 186 -2.86 13.27 17.38
CA ASN A 186 -4.05 12.44 17.32
C ASN A 186 -5.35 13.22 17.04
N ALA A 187 -5.29 14.55 16.92
CA ALA A 187 -6.45 15.35 16.54
C ALA A 187 -6.98 14.94 15.15
N LEU A 188 -8.25 15.23 14.86
CA LEU A 188 -8.86 14.89 13.56
C LEU A 188 -8.29 15.68 12.37
N THR A 189 -7.45 16.68 12.63
CA THR A 189 -6.68 17.43 11.62
C THR A 189 -5.27 16.87 11.40
N HIS A 190 -4.82 15.96 12.26
CA HIS A 190 -3.48 15.38 12.25
C HIS A 190 -3.49 13.95 11.74
N LEU A 191 -2.34 13.52 11.23
CA LEU A 191 -2.00 12.13 11.02
C LEU A 191 -0.72 11.85 11.81
N TRP A 192 -0.42 10.58 12.06
CA TRP A 192 0.82 10.14 12.65
C TRP A 192 1.31 8.86 11.97
N HIS A 193 2.31 9.01 11.11
CA HIS A 193 2.82 7.97 10.20
C HIS A 193 1.70 7.33 9.35
N PRO A 194 1.04 8.07 8.44
CA PRO A 194 0.10 7.46 7.50
C PRO A 194 0.83 6.43 6.63
N ASN A 195 0.28 5.22 6.50
CA ASN A 195 0.90 4.14 5.72
C ASN A 195 0.21 3.93 4.37
N GLU A 196 -0.85 3.13 4.30
CA GLU A 196 -1.65 2.96 3.08
C GLU A 196 -2.80 3.96 3.00
N LEU A 197 -3.24 4.23 1.78
CA LEU A 197 -4.38 5.08 1.49
C LEU A 197 -5.22 4.52 0.34
N PHE A 198 -6.53 4.71 0.42
CA PHE A 198 -7.47 4.44 -0.67
C PHE A 198 -8.28 5.70 -0.96
N ILE A 199 -8.53 5.97 -2.24
CA ILE A 199 -9.38 7.09 -2.66
C ILE A 199 -10.62 6.53 -3.36
N ASP A 200 -11.81 6.90 -2.89
CA ASP A 200 -13.05 6.51 -3.56
C ASP A 200 -13.38 7.43 -4.76
N THR A 201 -14.44 7.09 -5.50
CA THR A 201 -14.88 7.85 -6.69
C THR A 201 -15.38 9.26 -6.37
N LEU A 202 -15.71 9.56 -5.11
CA LEU A 202 -16.07 10.90 -4.64
C LEU A 202 -14.82 11.73 -4.26
N GLY A 203 -13.64 11.10 -4.24
CA GLY A 203 -12.39 11.69 -3.81
C GLY A 203 -12.23 11.72 -2.29
N THR A 204 -12.95 10.87 -1.56
CA THR A 204 -12.74 10.66 -0.13
C THR A 204 -11.48 9.85 0.07
N HIS A 205 -10.61 10.31 0.98
CA HIS A 205 -9.34 9.67 1.30
C HIS A 205 -9.52 8.82 2.55
N TYR A 206 -9.24 7.53 2.47
CA TYR A 206 -9.23 6.60 3.60
C TYR A 206 -7.78 6.30 3.91
N VAL A 207 -7.34 6.52 5.15
CA VAL A 207 -5.92 6.48 5.50
C VAL A 207 -5.72 5.58 6.72
N ALA A 208 -4.76 4.66 6.62
CA ALA A 208 -4.25 3.92 7.76
C ALA A 208 -3.32 4.85 8.56
N ASP A 209 -3.86 5.44 9.62
CA ASP A 209 -3.16 6.39 10.48
C ASP A 209 -2.42 5.63 11.59
N SER A 210 -1.29 5.04 11.20
CA SER A 210 -0.74 3.85 11.85
C SER A 210 -0.28 4.05 13.29
N ARG A 211 0.21 5.24 13.67
CA ARG A 211 0.62 5.52 15.06
C ARG A 211 -0.50 6.07 15.94
N ASN A 212 -1.66 6.33 15.35
CA ASN A 212 -2.89 6.65 16.07
C ASN A 212 -3.84 5.44 16.15
N ASP A 213 -3.39 4.26 15.72
CA ASP A 213 -4.13 2.98 15.78
C ASP A 213 -5.57 3.07 15.23
N ARG A 214 -5.71 3.75 14.09
CA ARG A 214 -7.02 4.05 13.50
C ARG A 214 -7.01 4.06 11.98
N VAL A 215 -8.20 3.89 11.42
CA VAL A 215 -8.51 4.26 10.03
C VAL A 215 -9.35 5.52 10.04
N ILE A 216 -8.91 6.53 9.31
CA ILE A 216 -9.56 7.84 9.24
C ILE A 216 -9.99 8.12 7.79
N ARG A 217 -11.23 8.60 7.62
CA ARG A 217 -11.74 9.06 6.32
C ARG A 217 -11.71 10.58 6.23
N TRP A 218 -11.35 11.11 5.07
CA TRP A 218 -11.23 12.53 4.76
C TRP A 218 -11.99 12.86 3.47
N PRO A 219 -13.23 13.36 3.57
CA PRO A 219 -13.98 13.79 2.39
C PRO A 219 -13.21 14.87 1.62
N LYS A 220 -13.37 14.88 0.30
CA LYS A 220 -12.66 15.82 -0.58
C LYS A 220 -12.85 17.27 -0.14
N GLY A 221 -11.74 17.97 0.10
CA GLY A 221 -11.74 19.40 0.44
C GLY A 221 -12.00 19.72 1.92
N THR A 222 -12.14 18.72 2.79
CA THR A 222 -12.25 18.98 4.24
C THR A 222 -10.87 19.17 4.88
N LYS A 223 -10.83 19.88 6.01
CA LYS A 223 -9.60 20.09 6.80
C LYS A 223 -9.41 19.08 7.93
N GLN A 224 -10.43 18.29 8.23
CA GLN A 224 -10.41 17.27 9.26
C GLN A 224 -11.09 15.99 8.77
N GLY A 225 -10.63 14.87 9.29
CA GLY A 225 -11.18 13.55 9.01
C GLY A 225 -12.22 13.11 10.04
N THR A 226 -12.66 11.87 9.88
CA THR A 226 -13.54 11.16 10.81
C THR A 226 -13.02 9.75 10.98
N VAL A 227 -12.84 9.30 12.23
CA VAL A 227 -12.42 7.92 12.50
C VAL A 227 -13.55 6.98 12.12
N ILE A 228 -13.25 5.93 11.35
CA ILE A 228 -14.22 4.93 10.91
C ILE A 228 -13.94 3.53 11.46
N ALA A 229 -12.72 3.27 11.90
CA ALA A 229 -12.33 2.06 12.61
C ALA A 229 -11.14 2.36 13.54
N GLY A 230 -11.04 1.68 14.68
CA GLY A 230 -9.99 1.91 15.67
C GLY A 230 -10.11 3.26 16.38
N GLY A 231 -8.97 3.79 16.84
CA GLY A 231 -8.84 5.15 17.39
C GLY A 231 -9.43 5.39 18.78
N ASN A 232 -9.89 4.34 19.46
CA ASN A 232 -10.37 4.43 20.84
C ASN A 232 -9.24 4.15 21.84
N VAL A 233 -8.71 2.92 21.80
CA VAL A 233 -7.61 2.41 22.63
C VAL A 233 -6.84 1.38 21.80
N GLU A 234 -5.51 1.41 21.86
CA GLU A 234 -4.67 0.36 21.27
C GLU A 234 -5.01 -1.01 21.87
N GLY A 235 -5.03 -2.07 21.06
CA GLY A 235 -5.33 -3.39 21.60
C GLY A 235 -5.71 -4.44 20.58
N ALA A 236 -6.01 -5.63 21.09
CA ALA A 236 -6.34 -6.82 20.30
C ALA A 236 -7.86 -7.12 20.27
N GLY A 237 -8.70 -6.29 20.87
CA GLY A 237 -10.15 -6.42 20.82
C GLY A 237 -10.73 -6.16 19.42
N ALA A 238 -12.04 -6.37 19.27
CA ALA A 238 -12.75 -5.97 18.07
C ALA A 238 -12.72 -4.43 17.94
N ASN A 239 -12.44 -3.93 16.74
CA ASN A 239 -12.31 -2.49 16.47
C ASN A 239 -11.21 -1.80 17.31
N GLN A 240 -10.18 -2.56 17.70
CA GLN A 240 -8.92 -2.06 18.25
C GLN A 240 -7.79 -2.51 17.34
N PHE A 241 -6.77 -1.67 17.18
CA PHE A 241 -5.61 -1.97 16.36
C PHE A 241 -4.33 -1.77 17.17
N ILE A 242 -3.23 -2.34 16.65
CA ILE A 242 -1.86 -1.96 16.98
C ILE A 242 -1.09 -1.84 15.67
N SER A 243 -0.76 -0.60 15.30
CA SER A 243 -0.07 -0.24 14.06
C SER A 243 -0.78 -0.76 12.80
N PRO A 244 -2.01 -0.31 12.49
CA PRO A 244 -2.64 -0.66 11.22
C PRO A 244 -1.88 0.00 10.08
N ILE A 245 -1.46 -0.79 9.08
CA ILE A 245 -0.60 -0.26 8.00
C ILE A 245 -1.22 -0.36 6.61
N SER A 246 -2.15 -1.28 6.40
CA SER A 246 -2.74 -1.54 5.09
C SER A 246 -4.26 -1.62 5.21
N LEU A 247 -4.95 -1.14 4.18
CA LEU A 247 -6.40 -1.19 4.11
C LEU A 247 -6.85 -1.46 2.67
N SER A 248 -7.94 -2.20 2.51
CA SER A 248 -8.53 -2.45 1.21
C SER A 248 -10.05 -2.50 1.33
N PHE A 249 -10.73 -2.18 0.23
CA PHE A 249 -12.18 -2.26 0.12
C PHE A 249 -12.58 -3.31 -0.89
N ASP A 250 -13.59 -4.11 -0.56
CA ASP A 250 -14.26 -4.92 -1.57
C ASP A 250 -15.30 -4.11 -2.36
N ARG A 251 -15.90 -4.75 -3.37
CA ARG A 251 -16.95 -4.13 -4.20
C ARG A 251 -18.24 -3.79 -3.45
N GLN A 252 -18.47 -4.42 -2.30
CA GLN A 252 -19.62 -4.12 -1.43
C GLN A 252 -19.32 -2.95 -0.50
N GLY A 253 -18.09 -2.42 -0.51
CA GLY A 253 -17.64 -1.34 0.36
C GLY A 253 -17.20 -1.82 1.73
N ASN A 254 -17.04 -3.13 1.96
CA ASN A 254 -16.51 -3.62 3.23
C ASN A 254 -15.02 -3.31 3.33
N LEU A 255 -14.58 -2.93 4.52
CA LEU A 255 -13.22 -2.54 4.82
C LEU A 255 -12.44 -3.71 5.44
N TYR A 256 -11.27 -3.99 4.89
CA TYR A 256 -10.30 -4.92 5.44
C TYR A 256 -9.07 -4.14 5.89
N VAL A 257 -8.62 -4.36 7.13
CA VAL A 257 -7.48 -3.63 7.71
C VAL A 257 -6.42 -4.61 8.19
N VAL A 258 -5.19 -4.43 7.75
CA VAL A 258 -4.03 -5.17 8.25
C VAL A 258 -3.60 -4.56 9.57
N ASP A 259 -3.89 -5.28 10.65
CA ASP A 259 -3.54 -4.96 12.02
C ASP A 259 -2.19 -5.60 12.36
N LYS A 260 -1.12 -4.93 11.91
CA LYS A 260 0.23 -5.50 11.74
C LYS A 260 0.74 -6.16 13.01
N ASP A 261 0.74 -5.42 14.12
CA ASP A 261 1.41 -5.89 15.34
C ASP A 261 0.56 -6.87 16.15
N ASN A 262 -0.75 -6.95 15.86
CA ASN A 262 -1.61 -8.05 16.28
C ASN A 262 -1.56 -9.28 15.34
N ASN A 263 -0.77 -9.23 14.26
CA ASN A 263 -0.60 -10.31 13.28
C ASN A 263 -1.91 -10.80 12.64
N ARG A 264 -2.86 -9.91 12.36
CA ARG A 264 -4.17 -10.26 11.81
C ARG A 264 -4.66 -9.29 10.73
N VAL A 265 -5.74 -9.68 10.06
CA VAL A 265 -6.57 -8.79 9.25
C VAL A 265 -7.94 -8.71 9.92
N GLN A 266 -8.49 -7.51 10.08
CA GLN A 266 -9.85 -7.30 10.57
C GLN A 266 -10.78 -6.85 9.45
N PHE A 267 -12.01 -7.33 9.48
CA PHE A 267 -13.08 -7.02 8.53
C PHE A 267 -14.12 -6.12 9.20
N PHE A 268 -14.59 -5.11 8.48
CA PHE A 268 -15.62 -4.18 8.92
C PHE A 268 -16.67 -3.98 7.82
N SER A 269 -17.94 -4.21 8.18
CA SER A 269 -19.07 -3.75 7.38
C SER A 269 -19.31 -2.28 7.72
N ILE A 270 -18.98 -1.39 6.79
CA ILE A 270 -19.12 0.05 6.94
C ILE A 270 -20.26 0.56 6.04
N GLN A 271 -21.49 0.18 6.40
CA GLN A 271 -22.71 0.72 5.76
C GLN A 271 -23.06 2.12 6.26
#